data_AF-A0A7S2Z1X4-F1
#
_entry.id   AF-A0A7S2Z1X4-F1
#
_cell.length_a   1.000
_cell.length_b   1.000
_cell.length_c   1.000
_cell.angle_alpha   90.00
_cell.angle_beta   90.00
_cell.angle_gamma   90.00
#
_symmetry.space_group_name_H-M   'P 1'
#
loop_
_entity.id
_entity.type
_entity.pdbx_description
1 polymer ?
#
loop_
_entity_poly.entity_id
_entity_poly.type
_entity_poly.pdbx_seq_one_letter_code
_entity_poly.pdbx_strand_id
1 'polypeptide(L)'
;DEKESDDALIHIACVFARLAVKNAAFLVQMAGEAGGDAVFARLLDVWINKSYAVPSALKRKILCVGLVLLVDTNHPSLVTRLDLMAPFVLDVGQEFKLQQQPLDILQESYDEDFEDYVASEEDPEAARRSNLWKVDPVNTVDLPPLVSFKMQERIAKGELHLNPRLAAQLTKLSTQP
;
A
#
# COMPACT_ATOMS: atom_id res chain seq x y z
N ASP A 1 -4.88 25.47 -5.10
CA ASP A 1 -5.20 24.96 -3.75
C ASP A 1 -4.20 23.92 -3.28
N GLU A 2 -3.76 24.00 -2.02
CA GLU A 2 -2.83 23.03 -1.40
C GLU A 2 -3.45 21.63 -1.28
N LYS A 3 -4.77 21.56 -1.07
CA LYS A 3 -5.53 20.31 -1.02
C LYS A 3 -5.54 19.56 -2.35
N GLU A 4 -5.78 20.25 -3.46
CA GLU A 4 -5.77 19.65 -4.80
C GLU A 4 -4.38 19.10 -5.16
N SER A 5 -3.32 19.78 -4.72
CA SER A 5 -1.94 19.30 -4.90
C SER A 5 -1.67 18.03 -4.10
N ASP A 6 -2.24 17.90 -2.90
CA ASP A 6 -2.06 16.72 -2.06
C ASP A 6 -2.81 15.50 -2.59
N ASP A 7 -4.04 15.70 -3.06
CA ASP A 7 -4.82 14.64 -3.70
C ASP A 7 -4.12 14.13 -4.96
N ALA A 8 -3.59 15.02 -5.80
CA ALA A 8 -2.81 14.64 -6.97
C ALA A 8 -1.57 13.78 -6.61
N LEU A 9 -0.84 14.15 -5.55
CA LEU A 9 0.32 13.38 -5.08
C LEU A 9 -0.07 12.00 -4.56
N ILE A 10 -1.21 11.87 -3.89
CA ILE A 10 -1.76 10.58 -3.45
C ILE A 10 -2.07 9.69 -4.66
N HIS A 11 -2.75 10.23 -5.67
CA HIS A 11 -3.07 9.49 -6.89
C HIS A 11 -1.79 9.01 -7.62
N ILE A 12 -0.78 9.87 -7.72
CA ILE A 12 0.53 9.51 -8.28
C ILE A 12 1.18 8.39 -7.45
N ALA A 13 1.16 8.48 -6.12
CA ALA A 13 1.68 7.43 -5.24
C ALA A 13 0.92 6.11 -5.42
N CYS A 14 -0.40 6.13 -5.63
CA CYS A 14 -1.20 4.94 -5.92
C CYS A 14 -0.79 4.29 -7.25
N VAL A 15 -0.45 5.09 -8.28
CA VAL A 15 0.07 4.55 -9.56
C VAL A 15 1.41 3.85 -9.34
N PHE A 16 2.33 4.47 -8.61
CA PHE A 16 3.61 3.84 -8.27
C PHE A 16 3.45 2.61 -7.38
N ALA A 17 2.48 2.62 -6.46
CA ALA A 17 2.12 1.45 -5.66
C ALA A 17 1.66 0.29 -6.55
N ARG A 18 0.75 0.53 -7.49
CA ARG A 18 0.33 -0.48 -8.46
C ARG A 18 1.49 -1.02 -9.28
N LEU A 19 2.44 -0.15 -9.66
CA LEU A 19 3.65 -0.59 -10.35
C LEU A 19 4.54 -1.47 -9.46
N ALA A 20 4.72 -1.11 -8.19
CA ALA A 20 5.45 -1.93 -7.22
C ALA A 20 4.81 -3.30 -7.03
N VAL A 21 3.47 -3.37 -6.97
CA VAL A 21 2.73 -4.63 -6.91
C VAL A 21 2.98 -5.51 -8.13
N LYS A 22 3.08 -4.92 -9.32
CA LYS A 22 3.36 -5.68 -10.55
C LYS A 22 4.83 -6.05 -10.70
N ASN A 23 5.74 -5.13 -10.42
CA ASN A 23 7.18 -5.32 -10.54
C ASN A 23 7.96 -4.23 -9.77
N ALA A 24 8.25 -4.50 -8.49
CA ALA A 24 9.02 -3.61 -7.64
C ALA A 24 10.44 -3.32 -8.16
N ALA A 25 11.11 -4.32 -8.76
CA ALA A 25 12.44 -4.14 -9.32
C ALA A 25 12.45 -3.16 -10.50
N PHE A 26 11.41 -3.23 -11.35
CA PHE A 26 11.25 -2.28 -12.46
C PHE A 26 11.01 -0.84 -11.98
N LEU A 27 10.22 -0.65 -10.90
CA LEU A 27 10.04 0.68 -10.31
C LEU A 27 11.39 1.27 -9.84
N VAL A 28 12.21 0.46 -9.17
CA VAL A 28 13.55 0.89 -8.73
C VAL A 28 14.46 1.21 -9.93
N GLN A 29 14.43 0.38 -10.98
CA GLN A 29 15.19 0.63 -12.21
C GLN A 29 14.77 1.96 -12.87
N MET A 30 13.47 2.20 -12.99
CA MET A 30 12.93 3.43 -13.58
C MET A 30 13.37 4.67 -12.79
N ALA A 31 13.35 4.61 -11.45
CA ALA A 31 13.85 5.69 -10.63
C ALA A 31 15.37 5.89 -10.85
N GLY A 32 16.11 4.79 -11.02
CA GLY A 32 17.51 4.77 -11.45
C GLY A 32 17.75 5.60 -12.72
N GLU A 33 16.96 5.37 -13.76
CA GLU A 33 17.05 6.05 -15.05
C GLU A 33 16.60 7.51 -15.00
N ALA A 34 15.61 7.84 -14.16
CA ALA A 34 15.05 9.19 -14.04
C ALA A 34 15.93 10.16 -13.25
N GLY A 35 16.78 9.65 -12.36
CA GLY A 35 17.68 10.48 -11.53
C GLY A 35 18.28 9.77 -10.33
N GLY A 36 18.29 8.43 -10.33
CA GLY A 36 18.96 7.64 -9.32
C GLY A 36 18.25 7.60 -7.96
N ASP A 37 19.07 7.31 -6.94
CA ASP A 37 18.65 7.18 -5.54
C ASP A 37 17.95 8.45 -5.01
N ALA A 38 18.36 9.64 -5.45
CA ALA A 38 17.75 10.90 -5.01
C ALA A 38 16.26 11.02 -5.40
N VAL A 39 15.91 10.59 -6.62
CA VAL A 39 14.52 10.58 -7.11
C VAL A 39 13.71 9.54 -6.36
N PHE A 40 14.26 8.33 -6.19
CA PHE A 40 13.59 7.26 -5.45
C PHE A 40 13.37 7.62 -3.98
N ALA A 41 14.38 8.19 -3.33
CA ALA A 41 14.30 8.70 -1.96
C ALA A 41 13.20 9.75 -1.81
N ARG A 42 13.14 10.71 -2.75
CA ARG A 42 12.11 11.75 -2.74
C ARG A 42 10.71 11.17 -2.96
N LEU A 43 10.58 10.19 -3.86
CA LEU A 43 9.32 9.48 -4.08
C LEU A 43 8.86 8.78 -2.80
N LEU A 44 9.76 8.05 -2.12
CA LEU A 44 9.46 7.40 -0.84
C LEU A 44 9.05 8.40 0.24
N ASP A 45 9.73 9.55 0.34
CA ASP A 45 9.38 10.59 1.29
C ASP A 45 7.98 11.15 1.04
N VAL A 46 7.64 11.44 -0.22
CA VAL A 46 6.29 11.90 -0.58
C VAL A 46 5.26 10.82 -0.28
N TRP A 47 5.53 9.58 -0.67
CA TRP A 47 4.62 8.46 -0.47
C TRP A 47 4.33 8.23 1.02
N ILE A 48 5.36 8.10 1.86
CA ILE A 48 5.20 7.88 3.30
C ILE A 48 4.50 9.07 3.98
N ASN A 49 4.82 10.31 3.60
CA ASN A 49 4.19 11.47 4.22
C ASN A 49 2.72 11.62 3.81
N LYS A 50 2.38 11.36 2.55
CA LYS A 50 1.02 11.52 2.04
C LYS A 50 0.12 10.34 2.37
N SER A 51 0.67 9.15 2.62
CA SER A 51 -0.13 7.96 2.94
C SER A 51 -0.95 8.08 4.22
N TYR A 52 -0.54 8.92 5.18
CA TYR A 52 -1.31 9.22 6.39
C TYR A 52 -2.50 10.16 6.16
N ALA A 53 -2.50 10.93 5.07
CA ALA A 53 -3.55 11.90 4.75
C ALA A 53 -4.67 11.30 3.88
N VAL A 54 -4.55 10.04 3.47
CA VAL A 54 -5.48 9.39 2.55
C VAL A 54 -6.76 8.98 3.28
N PRO A 55 -7.95 9.47 2.88
CA PRO A 55 -9.20 9.10 3.55
C PRO A 55 -9.72 7.71 3.13
N SER A 56 -9.45 7.28 1.89
CA SER A 56 -9.92 6.01 1.33
C SER A 56 -9.13 4.81 1.86
N ALA A 57 -9.83 3.80 2.37
CA ALA A 57 -9.24 2.58 2.92
C ALA A 57 -8.56 1.75 1.81
N LEU A 58 -9.18 1.59 0.65
CA LEU A 58 -8.55 0.95 -0.53
C LEU A 58 -7.28 1.68 -0.98
N LYS A 59 -7.28 3.02 -1.04
CA LYS A 59 -6.08 3.79 -1.41
C LYS A 59 -4.97 3.58 -0.37
N ARG A 60 -5.30 3.56 0.92
CA ARG A 60 -4.33 3.21 1.98
C ARG A 60 -3.82 1.78 1.86
N LYS A 61 -4.69 0.82 1.51
CA LYS A 61 -4.32 -0.57 1.28
C LYS A 61 -3.32 -0.72 0.14
N ILE A 62 -3.59 -0.15 -1.05
CA ILE A 62 -2.67 -0.26 -2.19
C ILE A 62 -1.32 0.38 -1.89
N LEU A 63 -1.31 1.55 -1.25
CA LEU A 63 -0.07 2.22 -0.83
C LEU A 63 0.73 1.35 0.14
N CYS A 64 0.04 0.72 1.11
CA CYS A 64 0.67 -0.20 2.06
C CYS A 64 1.24 -1.44 1.37
N VAL A 65 0.48 -2.11 0.50
CA VAL A 65 0.95 -3.28 -0.26
C VAL A 65 2.17 -2.92 -1.11
N GLY A 66 2.13 -1.80 -1.83
CA GLY A 66 3.25 -1.34 -2.66
C GLY A 66 4.53 -1.10 -1.84
N LEU A 67 4.41 -0.41 -0.70
CA LEU A 67 5.53 -0.17 0.21
C LEU A 67 6.11 -1.48 0.76
N VAL A 68 5.26 -2.39 1.21
CA VAL A 68 5.67 -3.69 1.76
C VAL A 68 6.37 -4.55 0.71
N LEU A 69 5.95 -4.51 -0.55
CA LEU A 69 6.62 -5.24 -1.62
C LEU A 69 7.95 -4.61 -2.04
N LEU A 70 8.08 -3.28 -1.93
CA LEU A 70 9.36 -2.62 -2.21
C LEU A 70 10.46 -3.03 -1.24
N VAL A 71 10.11 -3.48 -0.03
CA VAL A 71 11.06 -4.00 0.96
C VAL A 71 11.92 -5.12 0.40
N ASP A 72 11.40 -5.92 -0.53
CA ASP A 72 12.16 -7.00 -1.19
C ASP A 72 13.32 -6.52 -2.05
N THR A 73 13.27 -5.28 -2.52
CA THR A 73 14.34 -4.69 -3.36
C THR A 73 15.62 -4.42 -2.59
N ASN A 74 15.56 -4.38 -1.24
CA ASN A 74 16.67 -4.00 -0.36
C ASN A 74 17.36 -2.69 -0.79
N HIS A 75 16.60 -1.77 -1.37
CA HIS A 75 17.16 -0.53 -1.86
C HIS A 75 17.63 0.36 -0.69
N PRO A 76 18.84 0.94 -0.73
CA PRO A 76 19.41 1.68 0.41
C PRO A 76 18.48 2.76 0.97
N SER A 77 17.89 3.58 0.09
CA SER A 77 16.94 4.63 0.50
C SER A 77 15.66 4.12 1.14
N LEU A 78 15.24 2.88 0.86
CA LEU A 78 14.10 2.27 1.53
C LEU A 78 14.49 1.74 2.90
N VAL A 79 15.63 1.05 2.99
CA VAL A 79 16.13 0.47 4.24
C VAL A 79 16.29 1.55 5.32
N THR A 80 16.82 2.71 4.96
CA THR A 80 16.98 3.84 5.89
C THR A 80 15.66 4.49 6.34
N ARG A 81 14.53 4.12 5.71
CA ARG A 81 13.19 4.67 5.99
C ARG A 81 12.22 3.63 6.53
N LEU A 82 12.65 2.39 6.75
CA LEU A 82 11.77 1.32 7.23
C LEU A 82 11.10 1.71 8.56
N ASP A 83 11.80 2.41 9.45
CA ASP A 83 11.26 2.88 10.73
C ASP A 83 10.16 3.94 10.56
N LEU A 84 10.23 4.77 9.52
CA LEU A 84 9.21 5.80 9.22
C LEU A 84 7.97 5.19 8.56
N MET A 85 8.19 4.13 7.77
CA MET A 85 7.15 3.40 7.05
C MET A 85 6.39 2.44 7.97
N ALA A 86 7.07 1.84 8.95
CA ALA A 86 6.51 0.77 9.78
C ALA A 86 5.22 1.14 10.55
N PRO A 87 5.06 2.35 11.14
CA PRO A 87 3.82 2.73 11.79
C PRO A 87 2.63 2.73 10.83
N PHE A 88 2.76 3.35 9.64
CA PHE A 88 1.71 3.34 8.61
C PHE A 88 1.33 1.92 8.21
N VAL A 89 2.33 1.08 7.91
CA VAL A 89 2.11 -0.30 7.47
C VAL A 89 1.39 -1.11 8.57
N LEU A 90 1.74 -0.89 9.83
CA LEU A 90 1.09 -1.52 10.98
C LEU A 90 -0.35 -1.06 11.18
N ASP A 91 -0.60 0.25 11.07
CA ASP A 91 -1.93 0.82 11.25
C ASP A 91 -2.90 0.30 10.17
N VAL A 92 -2.48 0.32 8.90
CA VAL A 92 -3.28 -0.25 7.80
C VAL A 92 -3.43 -1.77 7.96
N GLY A 93 -2.36 -2.47 8.37
CA GLY A 93 -2.45 -3.91 8.65
C GLY A 93 -3.49 -4.25 9.71
N GLN A 94 -3.60 -3.45 10.78
CA GLN A 94 -4.58 -3.66 11.85
C GLN A 94 -6.01 -3.34 11.40
N GLU A 95 -6.18 -2.26 10.63
CA GLU A 95 -7.47 -1.89 10.03
C GLU A 95 -8.06 -3.05 9.22
N PHE A 96 -7.26 -3.64 8.33
CA PHE A 96 -7.68 -4.77 7.50
C PHE A 96 -7.72 -6.11 8.23
N LYS A 97 -7.14 -6.20 9.43
CA LYS A 97 -7.30 -7.36 10.32
C LYS A 97 -8.67 -7.34 11.02
N LEU A 98 -9.14 -6.16 11.41
CA LEU A 98 -10.45 -5.99 12.07
C LEU A 98 -11.62 -6.18 11.09
N GLN A 99 -11.38 -5.94 9.80
CA GLN A 99 -12.32 -6.23 8.72
C GLN A 99 -12.33 -7.74 8.41
N GLN A 100 -13.06 -8.53 9.21
CA GLN A 100 -13.19 -9.99 9.04
C GLN A 100 -14.01 -10.42 7.80
N GLN A 101 -14.42 -9.49 6.95
CA GLN A 101 -15.15 -9.74 5.71
C GLN A 101 -14.38 -9.10 4.54
N PRO A 102 -14.46 -9.64 3.31
CA PRO A 102 -14.05 -8.87 2.14
C PRO A 102 -14.74 -7.51 2.23
N LEU A 103 -13.95 -6.42 2.18
CA LEU A 103 -14.41 -5.03 2.22
C LEU A 103 -15.82 -4.95 1.65
N ASP A 104 -16.80 -4.78 2.54
CA ASP A 104 -18.19 -4.78 2.13
C ASP A 104 -18.34 -3.59 1.19
N ILE A 105 -18.64 -3.91 -0.07
CA ILE A 105 -18.85 -3.04 -1.21
C ILE A 105 -19.70 -1.81 -0.79
N LEU A 106 -20.59 -1.96 0.19
CA LEU A 106 -21.44 -0.89 0.69
C LEU A 106 -20.75 0.14 1.61
N GLN A 107 -19.66 -0.19 2.31
CA GLN A 107 -18.94 0.75 3.19
C GLN A 107 -18.09 1.78 2.43
N GLU A 108 -17.71 1.49 1.19
CA GLU A 108 -16.95 2.41 0.31
C GLU A 108 -17.82 3.11 -0.74
N SER A 109 -19.16 3.03 -0.62
CA SER A 109 -20.12 3.76 -1.45
C SER A 109 -20.00 5.29 -1.45
N TYR A 110 -19.00 5.84 -0.75
CA TYR A 110 -18.67 7.26 -0.67
C TYR A 110 -17.38 7.65 -1.39
N ASP A 111 -16.63 6.70 -1.98
CA ASP A 111 -15.55 7.03 -2.91
C ASP A 111 -16.15 7.26 -4.31
N GLU A 112 -15.90 8.42 -4.92
CA GLU A 112 -16.35 8.78 -6.28
C GLU A 112 -15.95 7.74 -7.34
N ASP A 113 -14.91 6.95 -7.05
CA ASP A 113 -14.43 5.86 -7.89
C ASP A 113 -15.40 4.66 -7.91
N PHE A 114 -16.28 4.49 -6.91
CA PHE A 114 -17.07 3.27 -6.70
C PHE A 114 -18.36 3.20 -7.52
N GLU A 115 -19.04 4.33 -7.77
CA GLU A 115 -20.27 4.36 -8.58
C GLU A 115 -20.03 3.78 -10.00
N ASP A 116 -18.81 3.88 -10.49
CA ASP A 116 -18.39 3.30 -11.77
C ASP A 116 -18.25 1.76 -11.78
N TYR A 117 -18.03 1.12 -10.63
CA TYR A 117 -17.82 -0.34 -10.55
C TYR A 117 -19.09 -1.14 -10.26
N VAL A 118 -20.15 -0.49 -9.76
CA VAL A 118 -21.43 -1.12 -9.38
C VAL A 118 -22.57 -0.78 -10.35
N ALA A 119 -22.29 0.02 -11.40
CA ALA A 119 -23.24 0.26 -12.49
C ALA A 119 -23.74 -1.07 -13.08
N SER A 120 -25.03 -1.15 -13.37
CA SER A 120 -25.74 -2.37 -13.76
C SER A 120 -24.97 -3.19 -14.81
N GLU A 121 -24.89 -4.51 -14.62
CA GLU A 121 -24.23 -5.48 -15.53
C GLU A 121 -24.77 -5.48 -16.99
N GLU A 122 -25.75 -4.62 -17.29
CA GLU A 122 -26.26 -4.36 -18.64
C GLU A 122 -25.27 -3.52 -19.49
N ASP A 123 -24.35 -2.77 -18.88
CA ASP A 123 -23.28 -2.07 -19.60
C ASP A 123 -22.01 -2.97 -19.72
N PRO A 124 -21.55 -3.30 -20.94
CA PRO A 124 -20.32 -4.07 -21.15
C PRO A 124 -19.09 -3.46 -20.47
N GLU A 125 -19.00 -2.13 -20.36
CA GLU A 125 -17.86 -1.47 -19.72
C GLU A 125 -17.93 -1.60 -18.20
N ALA A 126 -19.10 -1.43 -17.59
CA ALA A 126 -19.33 -1.72 -16.17
C ALA A 126 -18.97 -3.17 -15.81
N ALA A 127 -19.40 -4.14 -16.63
CA ALA A 127 -19.04 -5.56 -16.43
C ALA A 127 -17.52 -5.78 -16.53
N ARG A 128 -16.84 -5.12 -17.48
CA ARG A 128 -15.38 -5.18 -17.61
C ARG A 128 -14.67 -4.59 -16.39
N ARG A 129 -15.11 -3.44 -15.90
CA ARG A 129 -14.58 -2.78 -14.69
C ARG A 129 -14.78 -3.62 -13.45
N SER A 130 -15.97 -4.19 -13.25
CA SER A 130 -16.27 -5.12 -12.15
C SER A 130 -15.36 -6.35 -12.17
N ASN A 131 -15.13 -6.95 -13.35
CA ASN A 131 -14.22 -8.08 -13.48
C ASN A 131 -12.77 -7.72 -13.18
N LEU A 132 -12.30 -6.54 -13.61
CA LEU A 132 -10.97 -6.03 -13.25
C LEU A 132 -10.82 -5.81 -11.75
N TRP A 133 -11.85 -5.27 -11.10
CA TRP A 133 -11.86 -5.05 -9.66
C TRP A 133 -11.72 -6.36 -8.88
N LYS A 134 -12.44 -7.42 -9.27
CA LYS A 134 -12.39 -8.74 -8.59
C LYS A 134 -11.00 -9.39 -8.60
N VAL A 135 -10.18 -9.08 -9.60
CA VAL A 135 -8.82 -9.62 -9.75
C VAL A 135 -7.73 -8.61 -9.34
N ASP A 136 -8.13 -7.43 -8.87
CA ASP A 136 -7.20 -6.40 -8.43
C ASP A 136 -6.46 -6.89 -7.16
N PRO A 137 -5.11 -6.86 -7.12
CA PRO A 137 -4.35 -7.20 -5.93
C PRO A 137 -4.80 -6.46 -4.66
N VAL A 138 -5.34 -5.24 -4.77
CA VAL A 138 -5.89 -4.54 -3.61
C VAL A 138 -7.02 -5.34 -2.95
N ASN A 139 -7.83 -6.03 -3.76
CA ASN A 139 -8.99 -6.78 -3.28
C ASN A 139 -8.64 -8.24 -2.95
N THR A 140 -7.62 -8.81 -3.61
CA THR A 140 -7.27 -10.23 -3.43
C THR A 140 -6.16 -10.47 -2.42
N VAL A 141 -5.35 -9.47 -2.09
CA VAL A 141 -4.24 -9.63 -1.13
C VAL A 141 -4.78 -9.61 0.30
N ASP A 142 -4.45 -10.66 1.03
CA ASP A 142 -4.57 -10.73 2.48
C ASP A 142 -3.43 -9.93 3.12
N LEU A 143 -3.75 -8.72 3.58
CA LEU A 143 -2.76 -7.73 4.00
C LEU A 143 -2.06 -8.10 5.32
N PRO A 144 -2.77 -8.50 6.40
CA PRO A 144 -2.14 -8.81 7.69
C PRO A 144 -1.02 -9.87 7.58
N PRO A 145 -1.20 -11.01 6.89
CA PRO A 145 -0.12 -11.98 6.72
C PRO A 145 1.05 -11.44 5.88
N LEU A 146 0.76 -10.70 4.81
CA LEU A 146 1.80 -10.10 3.95
C LEU A 146 2.69 -9.15 4.75
N VAL A 147 2.09 -8.22 5.50
CA VAL A 147 2.79 -7.24 6.34
C VAL A 147 3.64 -7.96 7.38
N SER A 148 3.04 -8.89 8.12
CA SER A 148 3.72 -9.59 9.20
C SER A 148 4.95 -10.35 8.67
N PHE A 149 4.76 -11.14 7.60
CA PHE A 149 5.84 -11.92 7.00
C PHE A 149 7.00 -11.03 6.52
N LYS A 150 6.71 -10.02 5.70
CA LYS A 150 7.74 -9.19 5.08
C LYS A 150 8.50 -8.34 6.09
N MET A 151 7.82 -7.74 7.06
CA MET A 151 8.46 -6.88 8.05
C MET A 151 9.25 -7.70 9.08
N GLN A 152 8.74 -8.87 9.51
CA GLN A 152 9.49 -9.77 10.40
C GLN A 152 10.76 -10.30 9.76
N GLU A 153 10.73 -10.59 8.45
CA GLU A 153 11.93 -11.00 7.72
C GLU A 153 13.04 -9.96 7.82
N ARG A 154 12.70 -8.65 7.75
CA ARG A 154 13.68 -7.56 7.88
C ARG A 154 14.21 -7.38 9.30
N ILE A 155 13.36 -7.57 10.30
CA ILE A 155 13.77 -7.56 11.70
C ILE A 155 14.76 -8.71 11.95
N ALA A 156 14.47 -9.91 11.44
CA ALA A 156 15.34 -11.07 11.60
C ALA A 156 16.70 -10.89 10.93
N LYS A 157 16.78 -10.13 9.83
CA LYS A 157 18.03 -9.75 9.15
C LYS A 157 18.77 -8.59 9.81
N GLY A 158 18.20 -7.93 10.83
CA GLY A 158 18.77 -6.74 11.46
C GLY A 158 18.71 -5.48 10.58
N GLU A 159 17.87 -5.48 9.55
CA GLU A 159 17.69 -4.37 8.61
C GLU A 159 16.66 -3.34 9.11
N LEU A 160 15.79 -3.76 10.03
CA LEU A 160 14.70 -2.95 10.59
C LEU A 160 14.74 -2.97 12.12
N HIS A 161 14.90 -1.79 12.73
CA HIS A 161 15.04 -1.62 14.17
C HIS A 161 13.79 -0.96 14.76
N LEU A 162 12.73 -1.75 14.90
CA LEU A 162 11.52 -1.26 15.54
C LEU A 162 11.68 -1.12 17.04
N ASN A 163 10.98 -0.13 17.60
CA ASN A 163 10.76 -0.12 19.02
C ASN A 163 10.05 -1.43 19.45
N PRO A 164 10.26 -1.92 20.69
CA PRO A 164 9.71 -3.20 21.13
C PRO A 164 8.18 -3.29 21.03
N ARG A 165 7.48 -2.15 21.10
CA ARG A 165 6.02 -2.08 21.01
C ARG A 165 5.52 -2.38 19.59
N LEU A 166 6.12 -1.77 18.58
CA LEU A 166 5.79 -1.98 17.16
C LEU A 166 6.19 -3.39 16.72
N ALA A 167 7.35 -3.88 17.17
CA ALA A 167 7.77 -5.27 16.93
C ALA A 167 6.75 -6.28 17.49
N ALA A 168 6.27 -6.06 18.72
CA ALA A 168 5.24 -6.91 19.32
C ALA A 168 3.90 -6.85 18.57
N GLN A 169 3.54 -5.69 18.00
CA GLN A 169 2.34 -5.54 17.17
C GLN A 169 2.44 -6.33 15.85
N LEU A 170 3.60 -6.34 15.18
CA LEU A 170 3.82 -7.13 13.96
C LEU A 170 3.66 -8.63 14.20
N THR A 171 4.14 -9.13 15.35
CA THR A 171 3.97 -10.54 15.75
C THR A 171 2.51 -10.89 16.04
N LYS A 172 1.75 -9.97 16.61
CA LYS A 172 0.31 -10.14 16.84
C LYS A 172 -0.51 -10.08 15.55
N LEU A 173 0.00 -9.43 14.52
CA LEU A 173 -0.71 -9.26 13.24
C LEU A 173 -0.97 -10.61 12.55
N SER A 174 -0.03 -11.57 12.63
CA SER A 174 -0.14 -12.91 12.00
C SER A 174 -0.76 -14.01 12.86
N THR A 175 -0.95 -13.78 14.17
CA THR A 175 -1.19 -14.87 15.13
C THR A 175 -2.61 -14.96 15.69
N GLN A 176 -3.55 -14.14 15.22
CA GLN A 176 -4.97 -14.27 15.60
C GLN A 176 -5.87 -13.97 14.40
N PRO A 177 -6.87 -14.82 14.10
CA PRO A 177 -7.94 -14.51 13.16
C PRO A 177 -8.84 -13.38 13.68
#